data_AF-A0AA87Y443-F1
#
_entry.id   AF-A0AA87Y443-F1
#
_cell.length_a   1.000
_cell.length_b   1.000
_cell.length_c   1.000
_cell.angle_alpha   90.00
_cell.angle_beta   90.00
_cell.angle_gamma   90.00
#
_symmetry.space_group_name_H-M   'P 1'
#
loop_
_entity.id
_entity.type
_entity.pdbx_description
1 polymer ?
#
loop_
_entity_poly.entity_id
_entity_poly.type
_entity_poly.pdbx_seq_one_letter_code
_entity_poly.pdbx_strand_id
1 'polypeptide(L)'
;MVHSDQGSQFSSYDWRDFLTEHNLQQSMSRRGNCHDNAVAESFFQLLKRERIRRKTYGTREEAKQDVFDYIEMFYNPKRRHSFSNDLSPVEYEK
;
A
#
# COMPACT_ATOMS: atom_id res chain seq x y z
N MET A 1 15.32 -1.93 3.44
CA MET A 1 14.50 -2.87 4.22
C MET A 1 13.10 -2.87 3.63
N VAL A 2 12.49 -4.04 3.43
CA VAL A 2 11.14 -4.21 2.86
C VAL A 2 10.26 -4.85 3.93
N HIS A 3 9.18 -4.16 4.30
CA HIS A 3 8.23 -4.66 5.27
C HIS A 3 7.09 -5.41 4.58
N SER A 4 6.76 -6.61 5.05
CA SER A 4 5.63 -7.39 4.57
C SER A 4 4.96 -8.15 5.71
N ASP A 5 3.71 -8.56 5.50
CA ASP A 5 3.08 -9.56 6.34
C ASP A 5 3.73 -10.95 6.15
N GLN A 6 3.22 -11.95 6.89
CA GLN A 6 3.65 -13.34 6.80
C GLN A 6 2.87 -14.15 5.75
N GLY A 7 2.30 -13.48 4.75
CA GLY A 7 1.56 -14.13 3.67
C GLY A 7 2.43 -15.11 2.90
N SER A 8 1.84 -16.17 2.36
CA SER A 8 2.57 -17.24 1.68
C SER A 8 3.46 -16.73 0.54
N GLN A 9 3.00 -15.71 -0.18
CA GLN A 9 3.76 -15.03 -1.25
C GLN A 9 5.05 -14.40 -0.73
N PHE A 10 5.00 -13.69 0.41
CA PHE A 10 6.15 -13.02 0.99
C PHE A 10 7.04 -13.95 1.83
N SER A 11 6.53 -15.13 2.22
CA SER A 11 7.35 -16.18 2.86
C SER A 11 8.00 -17.16 1.87
N SER A 12 7.72 -17.01 0.56
CA SER A 12 8.18 -17.92 -0.48
C SER A 12 9.70 -17.84 -0.70
N TYR A 13 10.27 -18.91 -1.29
CA TYR A 13 11.68 -18.94 -1.68
C TYR A 13 11.97 -17.90 -2.76
N ASP A 14 11.15 -17.84 -3.82
CA ASP A 14 11.29 -16.87 -4.91
C ASP A 14 11.38 -15.43 -4.41
N TRP A 15 10.55 -15.05 -3.42
CA TRP A 15 10.59 -13.72 -2.83
C TRP A 15 11.87 -13.47 -2.04
N ARG A 16 12.34 -14.47 -1.27
CA ARG A 16 13.59 -14.35 -0.49
C ARG A 16 14.80 -14.22 -1.41
N ASP A 17 14.81 -14.98 -2.49
CA ASP A 17 15.90 -14.96 -3.48
C ASP A 17 15.94 -13.60 -4.18
N PHE A 18 14.78 -13.08 -4.61
CA PHE A 18 14.64 -11.72 -5.15
C PHE A 18 15.18 -10.66 -4.18
N LEU A 19 14.78 -10.70 -2.91
CA LEU A 19 15.25 -9.73 -1.93
C LEU A 19 16.77 -9.82 -1.72
N THR A 20 17.31 -11.03 -1.72
CA THR A 20 18.76 -11.27 -1.55
C THR A 20 19.54 -10.74 -2.75
N GLU A 21 19.09 -11.02 -3.98
CA GLU A 21 19.70 -10.54 -5.22
C GLU A 21 19.76 -9.00 -5.27
N HIS A 22 18.74 -8.34 -4.74
CA HIS A 22 18.64 -6.88 -4.70
C HIS A 22 19.22 -6.24 -3.43
N ASN A 23 19.90 -6.99 -2.55
CA ASN A 23 20.44 -6.50 -1.27
C ASN A 23 19.38 -5.84 -0.36
N LEU A 24 18.14 -6.34 -0.40
CA LEU A 24 17.02 -5.85 0.38
C LEU A 24 16.80 -6.71 1.63
N GLN A 25 16.82 -6.08 2.80
CA GLN A 25 16.50 -6.77 4.04
C GLN A 25 14.99 -6.98 4.19
N GLN A 26 14.53 -8.23 4.29
CA GLN A 26 13.16 -8.54 4.65
C GLN A 26 12.87 -8.20 6.11
N SER A 27 11.72 -7.57 6.38
CA SER A 27 11.18 -7.32 7.71
C SER A 27 9.74 -7.84 7.77
N MET A 28 9.48 -8.79 8.66
CA MET A 28 8.13 -9.31 8.90
C MET A 28 7.87 -9.27 10.40
N SER A 29 6.78 -8.63 10.81
CA SER A 29 6.40 -8.56 12.22
C SER A 29 6.02 -9.94 12.75
N ARG A 30 6.12 -10.10 14.08
CA ARG A 30 5.50 -11.25 14.75
C ARG A 30 3.99 -11.22 14.54
N ARG A 31 3.39 -12.41 14.47
CA ARG A 31 1.92 -12.53 14.48
C ARG A 31 1.33 -11.78 15.67
N GLY A 32 0.30 -10.98 15.42
CA GLY A 32 -0.35 -10.15 16.44
C GLY A 32 0.27 -8.76 16.62
N ASN A 33 1.33 -8.40 15.88
CA ASN A 33 1.83 -7.03 15.81
C ASN A 33 1.34 -6.36 14.53
N CYS A 34 0.28 -5.55 14.64
CA CYS A 34 -0.35 -4.86 13.52
C CYS A 34 0.32 -3.51 13.17
N HIS A 35 1.19 -2.98 14.03
CA HIS A 35 1.70 -1.62 13.88
C HIS A 35 2.49 -1.42 12.60
N ASP A 36 3.33 -2.40 12.23
CA ASP A 36 4.18 -2.29 11.06
C ASP A 36 3.38 -2.42 9.74
N ASN A 37 2.23 -3.11 9.77
CA ASN A 37 1.31 -3.21 8.62
C ASN A 37 0.24 -2.12 8.61
N ALA A 38 0.08 -1.36 9.71
CA ALA A 38 -1.01 -0.41 9.89
C ALA A 38 -1.06 0.69 8.81
N VAL A 39 0.10 1.10 8.29
CA VAL A 39 0.19 2.12 7.24
C VAL A 39 -0.42 1.59 5.93
N ALA A 40 -0.05 0.37 5.53
CA ALA A 40 -0.61 -0.29 4.35
C ALA A 40 -2.10 -0.58 4.53
N GLU A 41 -2.52 -1.06 5.70
CA GLU A 41 -3.93 -1.31 6.01
C GLU A 41 -4.77 -0.03 5.94
N SER A 42 -4.25 1.08 6.46
CA SER A 42 -4.88 2.40 6.38
C SER A 42 -5.08 2.82 4.92
N PHE A 43 -4.03 2.72 4.08
CA PHE A 43 -4.15 3.01 2.65
C PHE A 43 -5.25 2.17 1.98
N PHE A 44 -5.24 0.85 2.17
CA PHE A 44 -6.22 -0.04 1.53
C PHE A 44 -7.64 0.19 2.04
N GLN A 45 -7.81 0.54 3.32
CA GLN A 45 -9.10 0.89 3.89
C GLN A 45 -9.66 2.16 3.23
N LEU A 46 -8.81 3.17 3.02
CA LEU A 46 -9.17 4.41 2.34
C LEU A 46 -9.50 4.19 0.86
N LEU A 47 -8.63 3.51 0.11
CA LEU A 47 -8.86 3.18 -1.30
C LEU A 47 -10.20 2.46 -1.48
N LYS A 48 -10.46 1.43 -0.65
CA LYS A 48 -11.70 0.68 -0.71
C LYS A 48 -12.90 1.57 -0.41
N ARG A 49 -12.83 2.40 0.63
CA ARG A 49 -13.94 3.25 1.06
C ARG A 49 -14.25 4.37 0.07
N GLU A 50 -13.23 5.03 -0.46
CA GLU A 50 -13.34 6.27 -1.21
C GLU A 50 -13.49 6.04 -2.71
N ARG A 51 -12.94 4.94 -3.26
CA ARG A 51 -12.93 4.69 -4.70
C ARG A 51 -13.67 3.43 -5.13
N ILE A 52 -13.47 2.32 -4.43
CA ILE A 52 -13.92 0.99 -4.89
C ILE A 52 -15.33 0.65 -4.40
N ARG A 53 -15.72 1.09 -3.20
CA ARG A 53 -17.00 0.72 -2.59
C ARG A 53 -18.17 1.14 -3.49
N ARG A 54 -19.06 0.19 -3.79
CA ARG A 54 -20.23 0.35 -4.69
C ARG A 54 -19.89 0.60 -6.16
N LYS A 55 -18.65 0.33 -6.58
CA LYS A 55 -18.25 0.36 -7.99
C LYS A 55 -18.09 -1.07 -8.52
N THR A 56 -18.62 -1.32 -9.70
CA THR A 56 -18.42 -2.56 -10.46
C THR A 56 -17.65 -2.21 -11.72
N TYR A 57 -16.51 -2.86 -11.92
CA TYR A 57 -15.68 -2.66 -13.10
C TYR A 57 -16.06 -3.68 -14.17
N GLY A 58 -16.16 -3.24 -15.43
CA GLY A 58 -16.44 -4.12 -16.56
C GLY A 58 -15.21 -4.92 -16.99
N THR A 59 -14.01 -4.38 -16.77
CA THR A 59 -12.74 -5.03 -17.13
C THR A 59 -11.67 -4.83 -16.06
N ARG A 60 -10.63 -5.67 -16.09
CA ARG A 60 -9.46 -5.53 -15.22
C ARG A 60 -8.67 -4.25 -15.52
N GLU A 61 -8.56 -3.89 -16.80
CA GLU A 61 -7.86 -2.67 -17.23
C GLU A 61 -8.56 -1.40 -16.72
N GLU A 62 -9.89 -1.38 -16.73
CA GLU A 62 -10.66 -0.29 -16.12
C GLU A 62 -10.35 -0.15 -14.62
N ALA A 63 -10.34 -1.27 -13.88
CA ALA A 63 -10.01 -1.27 -12.47
C ALA A 63 -8.58 -0.79 -12.20
N LYS A 64 -7.60 -1.22 -13.02
CA LYS A 64 -6.21 -0.77 -12.91
C LYS A 64 -6.10 0.74 -13.14
N GLN A 65 -6.71 1.25 -14.22
CA GLN A 65 -6.67 2.68 -14.55
C GLN A 65 -7.30 3.52 -13.44
N ASP A 66 -8.40 3.04 -12.86
CA ASP A 66 -9.10 3.72 -11.78
C ASP A 66 -8.29 3.78 -10.48
N VAL A 67 -7.61 2.69 -10.13
CA VAL A 67 -6.71 2.64 -8.97
C VAL A 67 -5.50 3.53 -9.21
N PHE A 68 -4.91 3.51 -10.41
CA PHE A 68 -3.80 4.39 -10.76
C PHE A 68 -4.19 5.87 -10.65
N ASP A 69 -5.33 6.26 -11.25
CA ASP A 69 -5.87 7.62 -11.13
C ASP A 69 -6.08 8.03 -9.67
N TYR A 70 -6.65 7.14 -8.85
CA TYR A 70 -6.82 7.41 -7.42
C TYR A 70 -5.48 7.65 -6.72
N ILE A 71 -4.45 6.86 -7.01
CA ILE A 71 -3.13 7.00 -6.36
C ILE A 71 -2.45 8.31 -6.80
N GLU A 72 -2.30 8.49 -8.11
CA GLU A 72 -1.45 9.54 -8.70
C GLU A 72 -2.12 10.91 -8.75
N MET A 73 -3.45 10.96 -8.95
CA MET A 73 -4.16 12.22 -9.17
C MET A 73 -4.91 12.71 -7.93
N PHE A 74 -5.06 11.87 -6.91
CA PHE A 74 -5.80 12.17 -5.69
C PHE A 74 -5.04 11.83 -4.40
N TYR A 75 -4.70 10.58 -4.15
CA TYR A 75 -4.14 10.12 -2.87
C TYR A 75 -2.80 10.82 -2.57
N ASN A 76 -1.80 10.65 -3.44
CA ASN A 76 -0.47 11.23 -3.25
C ASN A 76 -0.45 12.77 -3.26
N PRO A 77 -1.09 13.47 -4.23
CA PRO A 77 -0.92 14.91 -4.36
C PRO A 77 -1.92 15.77 -3.57
N LYS A 78 -3.09 15.23 -3.18
CA LYS A 78 -4.21 16.06 -2.67
C LYS A 78 -4.80 15.57 -1.37
N ARG A 79 -4.76 14.26 -1.10
CA ARG A 79 -5.50 13.68 0.01
C ARG A 79 -4.80 14.01 1.32
N ARG A 80 -5.49 14.72 2.21
CA ARG A 80 -4.94 15.15 3.50
C ARG A 80 -5.02 14.03 4.55
N HIS A 81 -3.98 13.92 5.37
CA HIS A 81 -3.92 12.98 6.47
C HIS A 81 -3.80 13.73 7.80
N SER A 82 -4.74 13.50 8.71
CA SER A 82 -4.75 14.14 10.04
C SER A 82 -3.50 13.80 10.85
N PHE A 83 -2.91 12.62 10.63
CA PHE A 83 -1.63 12.22 11.22
C PHE A 83 -0.45 13.05 10.69
N SER A 84 -0.56 13.64 9.50
CA SER A 84 0.48 14.40 8.81
C SER A 84 0.22 15.91 8.85
N ASN A 85 -0.39 16.43 9.92
CA ASN A 85 -0.81 17.84 10.04
C ASN A 85 -1.66 18.33 8.85
N ASP A 86 -2.54 17.46 8.35
CA ASP A 86 -3.40 17.71 7.18
C ASP A 86 -2.63 17.99 5.87
N LEU A 87 -1.39 17.52 5.77
CA LEU A 87 -0.63 17.52 4.51
C LEU A 87 -0.98 16.30 3.65
N SER A 88 -0.80 16.46 2.34
CA SER A 88 -0.78 15.33 1.41
C SER A 88 0.51 14.52 1.54
N PRO A 89 0.55 13.23 1.16
CA PRO A 89 1.78 12.42 1.18
C PRO A 89 2.96 13.11 0.50
N VAL A 90 2.75 13.68 -0.69
CA VAL A 90 3.80 14.40 -1.43
C VAL A 90 4.27 15.67 -0.72
N GLU A 91 3.39 16.37 0.00
CA GLU A 91 3.79 17.55 0.78
C GLU A 91 4.50 17.18 2.08
N TYR A 92 4.14 16.04 2.69
CA TYR A 92 4.76 15.55 3.90
C TYR A 92 6.19 15.02 3.67
N GLU A 93 6.47 14.50 2.47
CA GLU A 93 7.79 13.95 2.09
C GLU A 93 8.80 15.01 1.60
N LYS A 94 8.40 16.28 1.47
CA LYS A 94 9.30 17.39 1.12
C LYS A 94 10.18 17.84 2.28
#